data_AF-A0A8J2F8T5-F1
#
_entry.id   AF-A0A8J2F8T5-F1
#
_cell.length_a   1.000
_cell.length_b   1.000
_cell.length_c   1.000
_cell.angle_alpha   90.00
_cell.angle_beta   90.00
_cell.angle_gamma   90.00
#
_symmetry.space_group_name_H-M   'P 1'
#
loop_
_entity.id
_entity.type
_entity.pdbx_description
1 polymer ?
#
loop_
_entity_poly.entity_id
_entity_poly.type
_entity_poly.pdbx_seq_one_letter_code
_entity_poly.pdbx_strand_id
1 'polypeptide(L)'
;MFCADGFYLTEDFTCELKKCTCSNGVAAEGTDCPMHNTEFCMSCDEPGGYVLENNKCHRRHCTCEHGKERWGLPCTIDGEHQCASCDAGFALKPPAAFDKITEHGQTCAGHPLQIGEGDSKY
;
A
#
# COMPACT_ATOMS: atom_id res chain seq x y z
N MET A 1 9.66 20.98 -36.63
CA MET A 1 8.29 20.43 -36.55
C MET A 1 8.13 19.93 -35.13
N PHE A 2 7.24 20.52 -34.35
CA PHE A 2 7.01 20.15 -32.95
C PHE A 2 5.54 19.75 -32.81
N CYS A 3 5.28 18.64 -32.12
CA CYS A 3 3.92 18.23 -31.80
C CYS A 3 3.36 19.09 -30.65
N ALA A 4 2.03 19.20 -30.58
CA ALA A 4 1.37 19.84 -29.45
C ALA A 4 1.58 19.04 -28.14
N ASP A 5 1.36 19.69 -27.00
CA ASP A 5 1.41 19.02 -25.70
C ASP A 5 0.43 17.84 -25.65
N GLY A 6 0.87 16.76 -25.02
CA GLY A 6 0.17 15.49 -25.00
C GLY A 6 0.36 14.61 -26.24
N PHE A 7 1.14 15.05 -27.23
CA PHE A 7 1.51 14.25 -28.40
C PHE A 7 3.03 14.03 -28.46
N TYR A 8 3.46 12.96 -29.13
CA TYR A 8 4.85 12.67 -29.43
C TYR A 8 5.03 12.47 -30.95
N LEU A 9 6.24 12.74 -31.44
CA LEU A 9 6.58 12.56 -32.85
C LEU A 9 7.00 11.11 -33.11
N THR A 10 6.36 10.45 -34.07
CA THR A 10 6.69 9.08 -34.51
C THR A 10 7.82 9.07 -35.54
N GLU A 11 8.31 7.87 -35.89
CA GLU A 11 9.28 7.67 -36.97
C GLU A 11 8.76 8.11 -38.34
N ASP A 12 7.44 8.04 -38.55
CA ASP A 12 6.75 8.47 -39.79
C ASP A 12 6.48 9.99 -39.82
N PHE A 13 7.05 10.76 -38.88
CA PHE A 13 6.84 12.20 -38.71
C PHE A 13 5.37 12.59 -38.47
N THR A 14 4.57 11.68 -37.92
CA THR A 14 3.20 11.94 -37.48
C THR A 14 3.18 12.28 -35.98
N CYS A 15 2.21 13.07 -35.55
CA CYS A 15 1.99 13.34 -34.13
C CYS A 15 0.93 12.38 -33.60
N GLU A 16 1.33 11.52 -32.66
CA GLU A 16 0.43 10.57 -32.00
C GLU A 16 0.24 10.92 -30.53
N LEU A 17 -0.91 10.54 -29.98
CA LEU A 17 -1.24 10.80 -28.58
C LEU A 17 -0.27 10.04 -27.67
N LYS A 18 0.32 10.73 -26.70
CA LYS A 18 1.13 10.08 -25.67
C LYS A 18 0.24 9.11 -24.88
N LYS A 19 0.64 7.85 -24.85
CA LYS A 19 0.02 6.84 -23.99
C LYS A 19 1.06 6.32 -23.01
N CYS A 20 0.75 6.37 -21.73
CA CYS A 20 1.59 5.80 -20.68
C CYS A 20 1.17 4.35 -20.42
N THR A 21 1.98 3.63 -19.66
CA THR A 21 1.64 2.31 -19.13
C THR A 21 1.25 2.43 -17.66
N CYS A 22 0.45 1.50 -17.14
CA CYS A 22 0.20 1.41 -15.71
C CYS A 22 -0.07 -0.04 -15.34
N SER A 23 0.69 -0.56 -14.39
CA SER A 23 0.46 -1.89 -13.82
C SER A 23 -0.54 -1.78 -12.66
N ASN A 24 -1.61 -2.57 -12.68
CA ASN A 24 -2.62 -2.61 -11.61
C ASN A 24 -3.37 -1.28 -11.40
N GLY A 25 -3.70 -0.59 -12.48
CA GLY A 25 -4.40 0.68 -12.44
C GLY A 25 -4.78 1.23 -13.81
N VAL A 26 -5.09 2.52 -13.85
CA VAL A 26 -5.46 3.25 -15.06
C VAL A 26 -4.27 4.08 -15.53
N ALA A 27 -3.84 3.89 -16.78
CA ALA A 27 -2.71 4.62 -17.36
C ALA A 27 -3.08 6.05 -17.75
N ALA A 28 -2.13 6.96 -17.66
CA ALA A 28 -2.28 8.32 -18.15
C ALA A 28 -2.22 8.38 -19.69
N GLU A 29 -2.91 9.37 -20.27
CA GLU A 29 -2.92 9.62 -21.71
C GLU A 29 -2.83 11.14 -21.98
N GLY A 30 -2.41 11.49 -23.20
CA GLY A 30 -2.35 12.87 -23.64
C GLY A 30 -1.43 13.71 -22.77
N THR A 31 -1.93 14.87 -22.32
CA THR A 31 -1.19 15.82 -21.50
C THR A 31 -0.82 15.29 -20.12
N ASP A 32 -1.58 14.32 -19.60
CA ASP A 32 -1.31 13.70 -18.30
C ASP A 32 -0.16 12.70 -18.40
N CYS A 33 0.14 12.21 -19.60
CA CYS A 33 1.26 11.32 -19.85
C CYS A 33 2.53 12.12 -20.17
N PRO A 34 3.55 12.16 -19.28
CA PRO A 34 4.74 12.98 -19.50
C PRO A 34 5.51 12.55 -20.74
N MET A 35 5.62 11.23 -20.95
CA MET A 35 6.35 10.62 -22.06
C MET A 35 5.65 9.33 -22.51
N HIS A 36 5.56 9.13 -23.83
CA HIS A 36 4.96 7.92 -24.37
C HIS A 36 5.70 6.67 -23.90
N ASN A 37 4.94 5.61 -23.58
CA ASN A 37 5.41 4.32 -23.08
C ASN A 37 6.15 4.35 -21.74
N THR A 38 6.01 5.41 -20.94
CA THR A 38 6.48 5.41 -19.54
C THR A 38 5.39 4.97 -18.57
N GLU A 39 5.78 4.36 -17.45
CA GLU A 39 4.86 4.00 -16.38
C GLU A 39 4.35 5.25 -15.66
N PHE A 40 3.05 5.51 -15.77
CA PHE A 40 2.37 6.61 -15.11
C PHE A 40 0.87 6.27 -14.93
N CYS A 41 0.48 6.09 -13.68
CA CYS A 41 -0.86 5.72 -13.26
C CYS A 41 -1.65 6.94 -12.77
N MET A 42 -2.89 7.08 -13.25
CA MET A 42 -3.86 8.09 -12.76
C MET A 42 -4.65 7.59 -11.56
N SER A 43 -4.84 6.28 -11.46
CA SER A 43 -5.48 5.60 -10.34
C SER A 43 -5.01 4.15 -10.27
N CYS A 44 -5.22 3.51 -9.12
CA CYS A 44 -4.86 2.12 -8.88
C CYS A 44 -6.09 1.26 -8.61
N ASP A 45 -5.93 -0.05 -8.79
CA ASP A 45 -6.92 -1.06 -8.40
C ASP A 45 -6.96 -1.19 -6.87
N GLU A 46 -7.60 -0.21 -6.22
CA GLU A 46 -7.83 -0.22 -4.77
C GLU A 46 -8.55 -1.49 -4.30
N PRO A 47 -9.62 -1.97 -4.99
CA PRO A 47 -10.25 -3.25 -4.66
C PRO A 47 -9.28 -4.44 -4.74
N GLY A 48 -8.32 -4.41 -5.67
CA GLY A 48 -7.26 -5.41 -5.83
C GLY A 48 -6.11 -5.31 -4.82
N GLY A 49 -6.12 -4.32 -3.92
CA GLY A 49 -5.08 -4.18 -2.92
C GLY A 49 -3.95 -3.23 -3.31
N TYR A 50 -4.15 -2.35 -4.28
CA TYR A 50 -3.12 -1.41 -4.75
C TYR A 50 -3.45 0.03 -4.36
N VAL A 51 -2.41 0.79 -4.02
CA VAL A 51 -2.51 2.22 -3.69
C VAL A 51 -1.58 3.02 -4.59
N LEU A 52 -2.01 4.25 -4.89
CA LEU A 52 -1.28 5.16 -5.76
C LEU A 52 -0.24 5.94 -4.94
N GLU A 53 1.02 5.81 -5.32
CA GLU A 53 2.11 6.62 -4.77
C GLU A 53 3.06 7.01 -5.90
N ASN A 54 3.37 8.30 -6.01
CA ASN A 54 4.27 8.82 -7.03
C ASN A 54 3.89 8.39 -8.47
N ASN A 55 2.60 8.37 -8.79
CA ASN A 55 2.04 7.91 -10.08
C ASN A 55 2.37 6.46 -10.43
N LYS A 56 2.63 5.63 -9.43
CA LYS A 56 2.79 4.18 -9.56
C LYS A 56 1.89 3.47 -8.58
N CYS A 57 1.39 2.31 -9.00
CA CYS A 57 0.61 1.45 -8.12
C CYS A 57 1.53 0.48 -7.40
N HIS A 58 1.52 0.51 -6.08
CA HIS A 58 2.16 -0.51 -5.26
C HIS A 58 1.11 -1.23 -4.43
N ARG A 59 1.41 -2.47 -4.02
CA ARG A 59 0.49 -3.24 -3.17
C ARG A 59 0.50 -2.63 -1.79
N ARG A 60 -0.68 -2.46 -1.20
CA ARG A 60 -0.86 -2.07 0.20
C ARG A 60 0.09 -2.87 1.08
N HIS A 61 0.79 -2.17 1.96
CA HIS A 61 1.77 -2.73 2.86
C HIS A 61 1.45 -2.31 4.28
N CYS A 62 1.26 -3.27 5.16
CA CYS A 62 1.01 -3.02 6.57
C CYS A 62 2.29 -3.26 7.34
N THR A 63 2.54 -2.44 8.34
CA THR A 63 3.68 -2.61 9.23
C THR A 63 3.35 -3.61 10.32
N CYS A 64 4.36 -4.28 10.86
CA CYS A 64 4.18 -5.14 12.02
C CYS A 64 5.42 -5.11 12.91
N GLU A 65 5.25 -4.61 14.13
CA GLU A 65 6.28 -4.74 15.15
C GLU A 65 6.23 -6.14 15.77
N HIS A 66 7.40 -6.77 15.96
CA HIS A 66 7.52 -8.10 16.57
C HIS A 66 6.78 -9.22 15.82
N GLY A 67 6.77 -9.13 14.49
CA GLY A 67 6.15 -10.15 13.65
C GLY A 67 6.38 -9.91 12.16
N LYS A 68 5.60 -10.64 11.36
CA LYS A 68 5.60 -10.54 9.90
C LYS A 68 4.46 -9.65 9.43
N GLU A 69 4.79 -8.79 8.50
CA GLU A 69 3.91 -7.77 7.91
C GLU A 69 2.92 -8.38 6.89
N ARG A 70 1.81 -7.67 6.65
CA ARG A 70 0.78 -8.04 5.68
C ARG A 70 0.91 -7.23 4.39
N TRP A 71 0.44 -7.82 3.29
CA TRP A 71 0.51 -7.23 1.95
C TRP A 71 -0.80 -7.43 1.19
N GLY A 72 -1.20 -6.46 0.37
CA GLY A 72 -2.38 -6.54 -0.49
C GLY A 72 -3.68 -6.56 0.30
N LEU A 73 -4.66 -7.40 -0.10
CA LEU A 73 -5.99 -7.44 0.52
C LEU A 73 -6.02 -7.66 2.04
N PRO A 74 -5.15 -8.51 2.62
CA PRO A 74 -5.01 -8.63 4.07
C PRO A 74 -4.56 -7.35 4.80
N CYS A 75 -4.04 -6.36 4.07
CA CYS A 75 -3.71 -5.04 4.59
C CYS A 75 -4.78 -4.05 4.13
N THR A 76 -5.76 -3.76 4.99
CA THR A 76 -6.92 -2.95 4.61
C THR A 76 -6.57 -1.48 4.41
N ILE A 77 -5.63 -0.95 5.19
CA ILE A 77 -5.13 0.41 5.08
C ILE A 77 -3.61 0.35 4.93
N ASP A 78 -3.10 1.01 3.89
CA ASP A 78 -1.66 1.12 3.68
C ASP A 78 -0.97 1.79 4.89
N GLY A 79 0.16 1.24 5.31
CA GLY A 79 0.95 1.71 6.45
C GLY A 79 0.44 1.28 7.83
N GLU A 80 -0.73 0.64 7.94
CA GLU A 80 -1.30 0.30 9.23
C GLU A 80 -0.58 -0.85 9.95
N HIS A 81 -0.67 -0.89 11.27
CA HIS A 81 -0.12 -1.97 12.09
C HIS A 81 -0.98 -3.24 12.03
N GLN A 82 -0.73 -4.10 11.05
CA GLN A 82 -1.40 -5.40 10.92
C GLN A 82 -0.40 -6.53 10.69
N CYS A 83 -0.42 -7.51 11.60
CA CYS A 83 0.52 -8.62 11.61
C CYS A 83 -0.08 -9.88 10.97
N ALA A 84 0.66 -10.50 10.05
CA ALA A 84 0.35 -11.82 9.49
C ALA A 84 0.64 -12.93 10.49
N SER A 85 1.73 -12.77 11.26
CA SER A 85 2.15 -13.67 12.33
C SER A 85 3.05 -12.93 13.30
N CYS A 86 3.15 -13.40 14.53
CA CYS A 86 4.06 -12.84 15.52
C CYS A 86 5.33 -13.67 15.68
N ASP A 87 6.40 -13.01 16.10
CA ASP A 87 7.66 -13.66 16.49
C ASP A 87 7.50 -14.45 17.79
N ALA A 88 8.46 -15.31 18.09
CA ALA A 88 8.45 -16.10 19.32
C ALA A 88 8.36 -15.19 20.57
N GLY A 89 7.44 -15.51 21.49
CA GLY A 89 7.17 -14.71 22.70
C GLY A 89 6.07 -13.66 22.53
N PHE A 90 5.58 -13.46 21.31
CA PHE A 90 4.48 -12.55 20.99
C PHE A 90 3.27 -13.34 20.47
N ALA A 91 2.08 -12.85 20.77
CA ALA A 91 0.80 -13.42 20.33
C ALA A 91 -0.04 -12.35 19.63
N LEU A 92 -0.83 -12.78 18.64
CA LEU A 92 -1.78 -11.91 17.95
C LEU A 92 -2.86 -11.47 18.95
N LYS A 93 -2.99 -10.16 19.16
CA LYS A 93 -4.11 -9.59 19.89
C LYS A 93 -5.34 -9.55 18.98
N PRO A 94 -6.50 -9.99 19.47
CA PRO A 94 -7.75 -9.68 18.77
C PRO A 94 -7.93 -8.15 18.73
N PRO A 95 -8.65 -7.63 17.72
CA PRO A 95 -8.97 -6.22 17.67
C PRO A 95 -9.63 -5.79 18.99
N ALA A 96 -9.21 -4.66 19.53
CA ALA A 96 -9.78 -4.13 20.77
C ALA A 96 -11.30 -4.01 20.58
N ALA A 97 -12.08 -4.66 21.44
CA ALA A 97 -13.53 -4.85 21.30
C ALA A 97 -14.38 -3.56 21.35
N PHE A 98 -13.76 -2.39 21.23
CA PHE A 98 -14.43 -1.09 21.31
C PHE A 98 -14.73 -0.45 19.95
N ASP A 99 -14.03 -0.83 18.87
CA ASP A 99 -14.28 -0.30 17.53
C ASP A 99 -15.05 -1.31 16.67
N LYS A 100 -16.37 -1.38 16.88
CA LYS A 100 -17.30 -2.22 16.10
C LYS A 100 -17.48 -1.81 14.63
N ILE A 101 -16.66 -0.89 14.09
CA ILE A 101 -16.87 -0.29 12.76
C ILE A 101 -15.72 -0.61 11.80
N THR A 102 -14.61 -1.17 12.30
CA THR A 102 -13.38 -1.24 11.53
C THR A 102 -12.56 -2.41 12.06
N GLU A 103 -12.65 -3.57 11.39
CA GLU A 103 -11.98 -4.85 11.70
C GLU A 103 -10.45 -4.79 11.47
N HIS A 104 -9.80 -3.78 12.02
CA HIS A 104 -8.42 -3.44 11.72
C HIS A 104 -7.48 -4.17 12.67
N GLY A 105 -6.98 -5.30 12.16
CA GLY A 105 -5.60 -5.71 12.41
C GLY A 105 -5.36 -6.46 13.70
N GLN A 106 -4.99 -7.73 13.57
CA GLN A 106 -4.33 -8.47 14.63
C GLN A 106 -2.92 -7.87 14.81
N THR A 107 -2.66 -7.20 15.93
CA THR A 107 -1.32 -6.69 16.30
C THR A 107 -0.57 -7.70 17.15
N CYS A 108 0.76 -7.66 17.17
CA CYS A 108 1.54 -8.52 18.06
C CYS A 108 1.70 -7.87 19.43
N ALA A 109 1.45 -8.63 20.48
CA ALA A 109 1.80 -8.24 21.83
C ALA A 109 2.51 -9.38 22.54
N GLY A 110 3.53 -9.02 23.31
CA GLY A 110 4.19 -9.96 24.19
C GLY A 110 3.16 -10.59 25.13
N HIS A 111 3.38 -11.84 25.50
CA HIS A 111 2.73 -12.34 26.70
C HIS A 111 3.08 -11.39 27.86
N PRO A 112 2.11 -10.93 28.67
CA PRO A 112 2.44 -10.37 29.96
C PRO A 112 3.03 -11.53 30.77
N LEU A 113 4.35 -11.75 30.66
CA LEU A 113 5.04 -12.61 31.59
C LEU A 113 4.83 -11.98 32.95
N GLN A 114 4.39 -12.81 33.91
CA GLN A 114 4.36 -12.54 35.35
C GLN A 114 5.21 -11.32 35.69
N ILE A 115 4.56 -10.18 35.91
CA ILE A 115 5.18 -9.16 36.75
C ILE A 115 5.50 -9.91 38.05
N GLY A 116 6.77 -9.95 38.43
CA GLY A 116 7.07 -10.16 39.84
C GLY A 116 6.31 -9.07 40.58
N GLU A 117 5.22 -9.43 41.26
CA GLU A 117 4.74 -8.66 42.39
C GLU A 117 5.84 -8.74 43.45
N GLY A 118 6.67 -7.72 43.48
CA GLY A 118 7.69 -7.45 44.48
C GLY A 118 8.32 -6.13 44.06
N ASP A 119 8.06 -4.99 44.70
CA ASP A 119 7.93 -4.76 46.14
C ASP A 119 6.96 -3.61 46.44
N SER A 120 6.18 -3.67 47.52
CA SER A 120 6.58 -3.07 48.81
C SER A 120 5.39 -2.85 49.78
N LYS A 121 5.60 -3.26 51.05
CA LYS A 121 4.96 -2.80 52.31
C LYS A 121 3.56 -3.40 52.59
N TYR A 122 3.35 -4.21 53.62
CA TYR A 122 3.65 -4.06 55.06
C TYR A 122 3.75 -5.41 55.77
#